data_AF-A0A392VNS1-F1
#
_entry.id   AF-A0A392VNS1-F1
#
_cell.length_a   1.000
_cell.length_b   1.000
_cell.length_c   1.000
_cell.angle_alpha   90.00
_cell.angle_beta   90.00
_cell.angle_gamma   90.00
#
_symmetry.space_group_name_H-M   'P 1'
#
loop_
_entity.id
_entity.type
_entity.pdbx_description
1 polymer ?
#
loop_
_entity_poly.entity_id
_entity_poly.type
_entity_poly.pdbx_seq_one_letter_code
_entity_poly.pdbx_strand_id
1 'polypeptide(L)' 'MLKLTNPFLGEIKERQRTDAKLLKYKTLIEKGEEMDFKIDESGVMRYRGRV' A
#
# COMPACT_ATOMS: atom_id res chain seq x y z
N MET A 1 1.51 -20.60 -3.81
CA MET A 1 0.93 -19.28 -3.46
C MET A 1 0.06 -19.45 -2.22
N LEU A 2 0.58 -19.08 -1.06
CA LEU A 2 -0.23 -19.03 0.16
C LEU A 2 -1.21 -17.86 0.03
N LYS A 3 -2.41 -18.12 -0.52
CA LYS A 3 -3.53 -17.19 -0.44
C LYS A 3 -4.08 -17.25 0.98
N LEU A 4 -3.34 -16.67 1.92
CA LEU A 4 -3.93 -16.26 3.18
C LEU A 4 -4.85 -15.10 2.82
N THR A 5 -6.16 -15.36 2.81
CA THR A 5 -7.19 -14.33 3.01
C THR A 5 -6.96 -13.77 4.41
N ASN A 6 -5.89 -12.99 4.55
CA ASN A 6 -5.41 -12.53 5.83
C ASN A 6 -6.34 -11.40 6.23
N PRO A 7 -7.13 -11.52 7.32
CA PRO A 7 -8.04 -10.46 7.75
C PRO A 7 -7.30 -9.13 7.94
N PHE A 8 -6.01 -9.20 8.27
CA PHE A 8 -5.12 -8.05 8.37
C PHE A 8 -4.92 -7.27 7.06
N LEU A 9 -5.02 -7.88 5.87
CA LEU A 9 -4.86 -7.15 4.61
C LEU A 9 -5.98 -6.13 4.40
N GLY A 10 -7.22 -6.49 4.76
CA GLY A 10 -8.36 -5.59 4.74
C GLY A 10 -8.16 -4.43 5.72
N GLU A 11 -7.79 -4.76 6.96
CA GLU A 11 -7.57 -3.76 8.00
C GLU A 11 -6.41 -2.80 7.67
N ILE A 12 -5.30 -3.32 7.13
CA ILE A 12 -4.18 -2.50 6.67
C ILE A 12 -4.66 -1.57 5.55
N LYS A 13 -5.39 -2.08 4.57
CA LYS A 13 -5.91 -1.26 3.46
C LYS A 13 -6.83 -0.13 3.95
N GLU A 14 -7.68 -0.41 4.94
CA GLU A 14 -8.53 0.60 5.58
C GLU A 14 -7.71 1.64 6.33
N ARG A 15 -6.76 1.22 7.16
CA ARG A 15 -5.87 2.14 7.89
C ARG A 15 -5.05 3.02 6.94
N GLN A 16 -4.55 2.44 5.85
CA GLN A 16 -3.78 3.19 4.83
C GLN A 16 -4.63 4.20 4.06
N ARG A 17 -5.93 3.94 3.88
CA ARG A 17 -6.87 4.90 3.26
C ARG A 17 -7.20 6.07 4.18
N THR A 18 -7.27 5.84 5.48
CA THR A 18 -7.64 6.87 6.46
C THR A 18 -6.44 7.73 6.87
N ASP A 19 -5.22 7.22 6.71
CA ASP A 19 -4.00 7.95 7.04
C ASP A 19 -3.68 9.04 5.99
N ALA A 20 -3.69 10.30 6.45
CA ALA A 20 -3.47 11.46 5.59
C ALA A 20 -2.05 11.52 4.97
N LYS A 21 -1.04 10.91 5.60
CA LYS A 21 0.34 10.89 5.08
C LYS A 21 0.46 9.86 3.95
N LEU A 22 -0.15 8.69 4.12
CA LEU A 22 -0.20 7.65 3.09
C LEU A 22 -1.04 8.07 1.87
N LEU A 23 -2.12 8.83 2.08
CA LEU A 23 -2.86 9.43 0.96
C LEU A 23 -1.99 10.38 0.12
N LYS A 24 -1.19 11.24 0.77
CA LYS A 24 -0.23 12.11 0.07
C LYS A 24 0.76 11.27 -0.74
N TYR A 25 1.33 10.23 -0.14
CA TYR A 25 2.27 9.36 -0.84
C TYR A 25 1.61 8.65 -2.02
N LYS A 26 0.35 8.21 -1.88
CA LYS A 26 -0.41 7.60 -2.96
C LYS A 26 -0.56 8.56 -4.14
N THR A 27 -0.91 9.82 -3.88
CA THR A 27 -1.04 10.84 -4.93
C THR A 27 0.29 11.14 -5.63
N LEU A 28 1.41 11.16 -4.89
CA LEU A 28 2.74 11.37 -5.47
C LEU A 28 3.17 10.19 -6.35
N ILE A 29 2.87 8.95 -5.92
CA ILE A 29 3.10 7.73 -6.74
C ILE A 29 2.23 7.76 -8.01
N GLU A 30 0.96 8.18 -7.90
CA GLU A 30 0.05 8.32 -9.06
C GLU A 30 0.51 9.44 -10.03
N LYS A 31 1.25 10.43 -9.53
CA LYS A 31 1.92 11.46 -10.36
C LYS A 31 3.20 10.97 -11.03
N GLY A 32 3.65 9.75 -10.74
CA GLY A 32 4.86 9.18 -11.32
C GLY A 32 6.16 9.55 -10.59
N GLU A 33 6.07 10.11 -9.38
CA GLU A 33 7.27 10.27 -8.54
C GLU A 33 7.72 8.90 -8.03
N GLU A 34 8.98 8.57 -8.32
CA GLU A 34 9.58 7.34 -7.84
C GLU A 34 9.83 7.46 -6.33
N MET A 35 8.98 6.78 -5.55
CA MET A 35 9.16 6.66 -4.10
C MET A 35 9.48 5.23 -3.69
N ASP A 36 9.97 5.13 -2.45
CA ASP A 36 10.25 3.85 -1.81
C ASP A 36 8.99 3.00 -1.59
N PHE A 37 7.79 3.54 -1.75
CA PHE A 37 6.54 2.79 -1.58
C PHE A 37 5.94 2.38 -2.93
N LYS A 38 5.46 1.12 -3.02
CA LYS A 38 4.72 0.58 -4.17
C LYS A 38 3.39 -0.01 -3.72
N ILE A 39 2.39 0.03 -4.60
CA ILE A 39 1.10 -0.64 -4.37
C ILE A 39 1.23 -2.06 -4.91
N ASP A 40 0.98 -3.04 -4.04
CA ASP A 40 0.97 -4.47 -4.37
C ASP A 40 -0.31 -4.87 -5.13
N GLU A 41 -0.34 -6.06 -5.74
CA GLU A 41 -1.53 -6.62 -6.41
C GLU A 41 -2.77 -6.67 -5.50
N SER A 42 -2.56 -6.77 -4.17
CA SER A 42 -3.63 -6.73 -3.17
C SER A 42 -4.21 -5.32 -2.93
N GLY A 43 -3.63 -4.29 -3.54
CA GLY A 43 -4.00 -2.88 -3.35
C GLY A 43 -3.51 -2.29 -2.03
N VAL A 44 -2.46 -2.87 -1.44
CA VAL A 44 -1.81 -2.41 -0.20
C VAL A 44 -0.49 -1.76 -0.54
N MET A 45 -0.22 -0.58 0.05
CA MET A 45 1.05 0.11 -0.07
C MET A 45 2.13 -0.59 0.77
N ARG A 46 3.27 -0.92 0.16
CA ARG A 46 4.42 -1.61 0.77
C ARG A 46 5.73 -0.91 0.42
N TYR A 47 6.72 -1.03 1.29
CA TYR A 47 8.07 -0.50 1.04
C TYR A 47 8.84 -1.39 0.05
N ARG A 48 9.58 -0.79 -0.88
CA ARG A 48 10.42 -1.47 -1.88
C ARG A 48 11.36 -2.44 -1.17
N GLY A 49 11.40 -3.69 -1.62
CA GLY A 49 12.29 -4.72 -1.08
C GLY A 49 11.73 -5.51 0.11
N ARG A 50 10.51 -5.23 0.58
CA ARG A 50 9.78 -6.12 1.50
C ARG A 50 8.75 -6.93 0.72
N VAL A 51 9.22 -8.02 0.11
CA VAL A 51 8.38 -9.10 -0.44
C VAL A 51 8.30 -10.21 0.58
#